data_AF-A0A100XW27-F1
#
_entry.id   AF-A0A100XW27-F1
#
_cell.length_a   1.000
_cell.length_b   1.000
_cell.length_c   1.000
_cell.angle_alpha   90.00
_cell.angle_beta   90.00
_cell.angle_gamma   90.00
#
_symmetry.space_group_name_H-M   'P 1'
#
loop_
_entity.id
_entity.type
_entity.pdbx_description
1 polymer ?
#
loop_
_entity_poly.entity_id
_entity_poly.type
_entity_poly.pdbx_seq_one_letter_code
_entity_poly.pdbx_strand_id
1 'polypeptide(L)'
;MDTVIVDPQVLRSLHRSELRKKILMYLSEIYPSATYLSEIARVVSSDPSNVRGALVGLGNRYNGESSLVYLGLVEEVSNNGFKYYRLTDYGKKVVDYLKEYYRYYRRFM
;
A
#
# COMPACT_ATOMS: atom_id res chain seq x y z
N MET A 1 -17.35 13.73 6.91
CA MET A 1 -16.14 13.02 6.41
C MET A 1 -15.43 13.98 5.51
N ASP A 2 -14.16 14.28 5.78
CA ASP A 2 -13.35 15.06 4.85
C ASP A 2 -13.28 14.32 3.51
N THR A 3 -13.60 14.99 2.42
CA THR A 3 -13.52 14.42 1.08
C THR A 3 -12.08 14.04 0.79
N VAL A 4 -11.79 12.74 0.64
CA VAL A 4 -10.48 12.30 0.15
C VAL A 4 -10.45 12.44 -1.37
N ILE A 5 -9.52 13.24 -1.87
CA ILE A 5 -9.23 13.32 -3.30
C ILE A 5 -8.23 12.20 -3.60
N VAL A 6 -8.69 11.16 -4.29
CA VAL A 6 -7.84 10.03 -4.68
C VAL A 6 -7.35 10.24 -6.11
N ASP A 7 -6.03 10.28 -6.29
CA ASP A 7 -5.41 10.39 -7.60
C ASP A 7 -5.86 9.20 -8.52
N PRO A 8 -6.31 9.44 -9.76
CA PRO A 8 -6.64 8.38 -10.70
C PRO A 8 -5.51 7.35 -10.94
N GLN A 9 -4.24 7.74 -10.83
CA GLN A 9 -3.09 6.85 -10.89
C GLN A 9 -3.03 5.89 -9.69
N VAL A 10 -3.40 6.35 -8.49
CA VAL A 10 -3.57 5.49 -7.31
C VAL A 10 -4.63 4.44 -7.59
N LEU A 11 -5.83 4.86 -8.00
CA LEU A 11 -6.93 3.93 -8.29
C LEU A 11 -6.54 2.90 -9.36
N ARG A 12 -5.91 3.34 -10.45
CA ARG A 12 -5.43 2.44 -11.52
C ARG A 12 -4.37 1.46 -11.02
N SER A 13 -3.41 1.92 -10.20
CA SER A 13 -2.35 1.07 -9.64
C SER A 13 -2.92 -0.01 -8.72
N LEU A 14 -3.86 0.35 -7.85
CA LEU A 14 -4.51 -0.57 -6.94
C LEU A 14 -5.42 -1.55 -7.67
N HIS A 15 -6.23 -1.07 -8.62
CA HIS A 15 -7.10 -1.93 -9.41
C HIS A 15 -6.34 -3.07 -10.11
N ARG A 16 -5.16 -2.78 -10.66
CA ARG A 16 -4.33 -3.76 -11.40
C ARG A 16 -3.47 -4.67 -10.52
N SER A 17 -3.36 -4.42 -9.21
CA SER A 17 -2.44 -5.18 -8.34
C SER A 17 -3.08 -5.59 -7.03
N GLU A 18 -3.40 -6.88 -6.93
CA GLU A 18 -3.92 -7.45 -5.69
C GLU A 18 -2.89 -7.46 -4.56
N LEU A 19 -1.60 -7.62 -4.90
CA LEU A 19 -0.52 -7.56 -3.91
C LEU A 19 -0.45 -6.19 -3.25
N ARG A 20 -0.55 -5.10 -4.02
CA ARG A 20 -0.57 -3.74 -3.46
C ARG A 20 -1.75 -3.52 -2.52
N LYS A 21 -2.94 -4.01 -2.88
CA LYS A 21 -4.12 -3.97 -2.01
C LYS A 21 -3.87 -4.71 -0.69
N LYS A 22 -3.36 -5.96 -0.74
CA LYS A 22 -3.04 -6.75 0.46
C LYS A 22 -2.05 -6.05 1.38
N ILE A 23 -0.98 -5.47 0.81
CA ILE A 23 0.01 -4.71 1.58
C ILE A 23 -0.64 -3.52 2.28
N LEU A 24 -1.44 -2.71 1.57
CA LEU A 24 -2.10 -1.55 2.15
C LEU A 24 -3.12 -1.92 3.24
N MET A 25 -3.86 -3.02 3.06
CA MET A 25 -4.80 -3.52 4.08
C MET A 25 -4.06 -3.91 5.36
N TYR A 26 -2.97 -4.66 5.25
CA TYR A 26 -2.14 -5.03 6.40
C TYR A 26 -1.52 -3.80 7.08
N LEU A 27 -0.90 -2.89 6.33
CA LEU A 27 -0.32 -1.68 6.92
C LEU A 27 -1.39 -0.78 7.57
N SER A 28 -2.63 -0.80 7.09
CA SER A 28 -3.75 -0.11 7.74
C SER A 28 -4.16 -0.75 9.08
N GLU A 29 -3.91 -2.04 9.31
CA GLU A 29 -4.24 -2.71 10.57
C GLU A 29 -3.25 -2.35 11.68
N ILE A 30 -2.00 -2.05 11.31
CA ILE A 30 -0.94 -1.71 12.27
C ILE A 30 -0.65 -0.20 12.35
N TYR A 31 -1.27 0.63 11.50
CA TYR A 31 -1.07 2.08 11.46
C TYR A 31 -1.32 2.71 12.86
N PRO A 32 -0.44 3.62 13.36
CA PRO A 32 0.65 4.30 12.66
C PRO A 32 2.02 3.60 12.73
N SER A 33 2.06 2.33 13.15
CA SER A 33 3.31 1.58 13.31
C SER A 33 3.93 1.21 11.96
N ALA A 34 5.26 1.15 11.91
CA ALA A 34 6.02 0.66 10.78
C ALA A 34 6.51 -0.76 11.01
N THR A 35 6.72 -1.51 9.93
CA THR A 35 7.18 -2.90 9.99
C THR A 35 8.19 -3.21 8.88
N TYR A 36 8.87 -4.35 8.98
CA TYR A 36 9.89 -4.78 8.03
C TYR A 36 9.27 -5.38 6.77
N LEU A 37 10.00 -5.31 5.66
CA LEU A 37 9.61 -5.93 4.39
C LEU A 37 9.36 -7.44 4.53
N SER A 38 10.20 -8.15 5.30
CA SER A 38 10.07 -9.59 5.54
C SER A 38 8.76 -9.94 6.26
N GLU A 39 8.34 -9.11 7.20
CA GLU A 39 7.07 -9.29 7.92
C GLU A 39 5.87 -9.03 7.00
N ILE A 40 5.94 -8.00 6.16
CA ILE A 40 4.92 -7.76 5.11
C ILE A 40 4.81 -8.98 4.20
N ALA A 41 5.94 -9.49 3.69
CA ALA A 41 5.99 -10.66 2.83
C ALA A 41 5.37 -11.90 3.47
N ARG A 42 5.64 -12.12 4.75
CA ARG A 42 5.05 -13.20 5.56
C ARG A 42 3.53 -13.06 5.66
N VAL A 43 3.02 -11.88 6.01
CA VAL A 43 1.58 -11.65 6.25
C VAL A 43 0.77 -11.68 4.95
N VAL A 44 1.29 -11.11 3.86
CA VAL A 44 0.57 -11.08 2.57
C VAL A 44 0.78 -12.35 1.74
N SER A 45 1.56 -13.31 2.26
CA SER A 45 1.94 -14.57 1.61
C SER A 45 2.51 -14.37 0.20
N SER A 46 3.54 -13.52 0.09
CA SER A 46 4.21 -13.23 -1.19
C SER A 46 5.74 -13.21 -1.04
N ASP A 47 6.44 -13.46 -2.14
CA ASP A 47 7.90 -13.40 -2.18
C ASP A 47 8.42 -11.98 -1.80
N PRO A 48 9.48 -11.86 -0.99
CA PRO A 48 10.08 -10.58 -0.63
C PRO A 48 10.40 -9.67 -1.83
N SER A 49 10.81 -10.22 -2.97
CA SER A 49 11.11 -9.44 -4.18
C SER A 49 9.85 -8.81 -4.76
N ASN A 50 8.73 -9.54 -4.80
CA ASN A 50 7.45 -9.01 -5.27
C ASN A 50 6.95 -7.91 -4.33
N VAL A 51 7.07 -8.11 -3.01
CA VAL A 51 6.73 -7.09 -2.01
C VAL A 51 7.60 -5.85 -2.19
N ARG A 52 8.92 -6.01 -2.38
CA ARG A 52 9.83 -4.90 -2.68
C ARG A 52 9.42 -4.14 -3.93
N GLY A 53 9.09 -4.86 -5.00
CA GLY A 53 8.58 -4.27 -6.26
C GLY A 53 7.28 -3.49 -6.08
N ALA A 54 6.35 -4.01 -5.26
CA ALA A 54 5.11 -3.31 -4.95
C ALA A 54 5.34 -2.05 -4.11
N LEU A 55 6.24 -2.11 -3.11
CA LEU A 55 6.54 -1.00 -2.20
C LEU A 55 7.33 0.12 -2.87
N VAL A 56 8.48 -0.19 -3.47
CA VAL A 56 9.47 0.79 -3.94
C VAL A 56 9.86 0.64 -5.40
N GLY A 57 9.31 -0.35 -6.11
CA GLY A 57 9.71 -0.68 -7.49
C GLY A 57 10.99 -1.53 -7.57
N LEU A 58 11.27 -2.03 -8.77
CA LEU A 58 12.43 -2.88 -9.08
C LEU A 58 13.07 -2.43 -10.40
N GLY A 59 13.55 -1.18 -10.44
CA GLY A 59 14.28 -0.62 -11.58
C GLY A 59 13.60 -0.91 -12.93
N ASN A 60 14.39 -1.34 -13.94
CA ASN A 60 13.93 -1.57 -15.32
C ASN A 60 12.87 -2.68 -15.50
N ARG A 61 12.54 -3.50 -14.49
CA ARG A 61 11.52 -4.56 -14.62
C ARG A 61 10.15 -4.16 -14.07
N TYR A 62 10.07 -3.09 -13.26
CA TYR A 62 8.82 -2.57 -12.71
C TYR A 62 8.90 -1.05 -12.70
N ASN A 63 8.16 -0.39 -13.59
CA ASN A 63 8.05 1.08 -13.63
C ASN A 63 7.77 1.61 -12.22
N GLY A 64 8.79 2.24 -11.59
CA GLY A 64 8.75 2.71 -10.21
C GLY A 64 7.60 3.69 -9.94
N GLU A 65 7.08 4.31 -11.00
CA GLU A 65 5.92 5.21 -11.07
C GLU A 65 4.60 4.61 -10.56
N SER A 66 4.56 3.31 -10.27
CA SER A 66 3.37 2.65 -9.71
C SER A 66 3.61 2.03 -8.33
N SER A 67 4.80 2.20 -7.75
CA SER A 67 5.12 1.70 -6.42
C SER A 67 4.33 2.45 -5.34
N LEU A 68 4.01 1.77 -4.23
CA LEU A 68 3.22 2.36 -3.16
C LEU A 68 3.89 3.59 -2.52
N VAL A 69 5.23 3.59 -2.47
CA VAL A 69 6.03 4.73 -2.00
C VAL A 69 5.98 5.88 -3.01
N TYR A 70 6.16 5.60 -4.31
CA TYR A 70 6.05 6.65 -5.34
C TYR A 70 4.66 7.31 -5.36
N LEU A 71 3.61 6.51 -5.17
CA LEU A 71 2.22 7.00 -5.11
C LEU A 71 1.87 7.73 -3.80
N GLY A 72 2.82 7.89 -2.88
CA GLY A 72 2.63 8.58 -1.60
C GLY A 72 1.70 7.87 -0.62
N LEU A 73 1.40 6.59 -0.84
CA LEU A 73 0.50 5.80 0.03
C LEU A 73 1.25 5.17 1.21
N VAL A 74 2.54 4.89 1.01
CA VAL A 74 3.44 4.28 1.99
C VAL A 74 4.68 5.14 2.08
N GLU A 75 5.25 5.27 3.27
CA GLU A 75 6.59 5.85 3.46
C GLU A 75 7.59 4.79 3.88
N GLU A 76 8.85 4.96 3.45
CA GLU A 76 9.99 4.18 3.93
C GLU A 76 10.66 4.93 5.07
N VAL A 77 10.69 4.32 6.26
CA VAL A 77 11.38 4.84 7.44
C VAL A 77 12.71 4.12 7.57
N SER A 78 13.81 4.85 7.64
CA SER A 78 15.14 4.28 7.89
C SER A 78 15.57 4.54 9.33
N ASN A 79 15.95 3.49 10.05
CA ASN A 79 16.45 3.57 11.42
C ASN A 79 17.56 2.54 11.66
N ASN A 80 18.71 2.98 12.16
CA ASN A 80 19.88 2.13 12.47
C ASN A 80 20.28 1.17 11.34
N GLY A 81 20.23 1.62 10.07
CA GLY A 81 20.58 0.81 8.91
C GLY A 81 19.48 -0.15 8.43
N PHE A 82 18.34 -0.22 9.13
CA PHE A 82 17.17 -1.00 8.74
C PHE A 82 16.10 -0.13 8.08
N LYS A 83 15.33 -0.75 7.19
CA LYS A 83 14.22 -0.12 6.47
C LYS A 83 12.89 -0.70 6.95
N TYR A 84 11.94 0.20 7.18
CA TYR A 84 10.60 -0.08 7.64
C TYR A 84 9.59 0.62 6.73
N TYR A 85 8.36 0.13 6.70
CA TYR A 85 7.30 0.67 5.87
C TYR A 85 6.03 0.86 6.71
N ARG A 86 5.38 2.01 6.54
CA ARG A 86 4.06 2.31 7.12
C ARG A 86 3.22 3.13 6.14
N LEU A 87 1.90 3.16 6.33
CA LEU A 87 1.05 4.09 5.57
C LEU A 87 1.41 5.54 5.92
N THR A 88 1.32 6.40 4.92
CA THR A 88 1.19 7.84 5.15
C THR A 88 -0.25 8.15 5.60
N ASP A 89 -0.50 9.36 6.10
CA ASP A 89 -1.86 9.80 6.42
C ASP A 89 -2.77 9.79 5.19
N TYR A 90 -2.23 10.15 4.01
CA TYR A 90 -2.94 10.04 2.74
C TYR A 90 -3.27 8.58 2.42
N GLY A 91 -2.29 7.67 2.53
CA GLY A 91 -2.50 6.24 2.33
C GLY A 91 -3.57 5.66 3.24
N LYS A 92 -3.59 6.08 4.52
CA LYS A 92 -4.62 5.68 5.48
C LYS A 92 -6.02 6.13 5.04
N LYS A 93 -6.18 7.40 4.66
CA LYS A 93 -7.46 7.93 4.14
C LYS A 93 -7.93 7.18 2.88
N VAL A 94 -7.01 6.86 1.96
CA VAL A 94 -7.32 6.08 0.75
C VAL A 94 -7.80 4.67 1.09
N VAL A 95 -7.13 3.96 2.00
CA VAL A 95 -7.55 2.61 2.39
C VAL A 95 -8.91 2.62 3.08
N ASP A 96 -9.17 3.60 3.95
CA ASP A 96 -10.46 3.72 4.64
C ASP A 96 -11.60 3.99 3.65
N TYR A 97 -11.38 4.89 2.67
CA TYR A 97 -12.33 5.11 1.57
C TYR A 97 -12.60 3.84 0.76
N LEU A 98 -11.57 3.07 0.42
CA LEU A 98 -11.76 1.81 -0.31
C LEU A 98 -12.54 0.77 0.50
N LYS A 99 -12.26 0.64 1.81
CA LYS A 99 -13.00 -0.26 2.71
C LYS A 99 -14.48 0.12 2.77
N GLU A 100 -14.78 1.42 2.84
CA GLU A 100 -16.15 1.92 2.84
C GLU A 100 -16.85 1.69 1.49
N TYR A 101 -16.19 2.03 0.37
CA TYR A 101 -16.68 1.78 -0.98
C TYR A 101 -17.04 0.30 -1.18
N TYR A 102 -16.12 -0.62 -0.88
CA TYR A 102 -16.38 -2.04 -1.02
C TYR A 102 -17.48 -2.54 -0.09
N ARG A 103 -17.58 -2.02 1.14
CA ARG A 103 -18.67 -2.35 2.06
C ARG A 103 -20.02 -1.89 1.51
N TYR A 104 -20.09 -0.68 0.98
CA TYR A 104 -21.31 -0.12 0.39
C TYR A 104 -21.78 -0.96 -0.80
N TYR A 105 -20.91 -1.21 -1.79
CA TYR A 105 -21.28 -1.93 -3.00
C TYR A 105 -21.54 -3.43 -2.77
N ARG A 106 -20.90 -4.06 -1.78
CA ARG A 106 -21.22 -5.45 -1.38
C ARG A 106 -22.67 -5.60 -0.90
N ARG A 107 -23.34 -4.54 -0.47
CA ARG A 107 -24.76 -4.61 -0.07
C ARG A 107 -25.72 -4.71 -1.27
N PHE A 108 -25.25 -4.34 -2.47
CA PHE A 108 -26.06 -4.31 -3.70
C PHE A 108 -25.67 -5.42 -4.69
N MET A 109 -24.79 -6.34 -4.29
CA MET A 109 -24.26 -7.43 -5.09
C MET A 109 -24.47 -8.73 -4.33
#